data_AF-A0A7S3TGJ6-F1
#
_entry.id   AF-A0A7S3TGJ6-F1
#
_cell.length_a   1.000
_cell.length_b   1.000
_cell.length_c   1.000
_cell.angle_alpha   90.00
_cell.angle_beta   90.00
_cell.angle_gamma   90.00
#
_symmetry.space_group_name_H-M   'P 1'
#
loop_
_entity.id
_entity.type
_entity.pdbx_description
1 polymer ?
#
loop_
_entity_poly.entity_id
_entity_poly.type
_entity_poly.pdbx_seq_one_letter_code
_entity_poly.pdbx_strand_id
1 'polypeptide(L)'
;ATVGQVWSPIMAAMSLKGTESEVLTSCREHCKDTAGCAHVTVQFPMGLCQLAKANATIVEGILGAISAPVSCPKAEEQEELAFRKKYDVLHGTVAPSDPLPSLMACAFLACLAAVTVTAGLTRTRRGLTSFHEALQQEDEETPLGVA
;
A
#
# COMPACT_ATOMS: atom_id res chain seq x y z
N ALA A 1 13.74 14.91 1.43
CA ALA A 1 12.80 15.71 0.62
C ALA A 1 12.96 15.26 -0.83
N THR A 2 11.88 15.26 -1.60
CA THR A 2 11.85 14.91 -3.03
C THR A 2 11.47 16.14 -3.85
N VAL A 3 12.05 16.29 -5.04
CA VAL A 3 11.80 17.42 -5.94
C VAL A 3 10.86 16.94 -7.06
N GLY A 4 9.98 17.82 -7.55
CA GLY A 4 9.09 17.52 -8.67
C GLY A 4 7.78 16.84 -8.28
N GLN A 5 7.50 16.71 -6.98
CA GLN A 5 6.36 15.97 -6.43
C GLN A 5 5.50 16.87 -5.54
N VAL A 6 4.18 16.69 -5.57
CA VAL A 6 3.19 17.37 -4.72
C VAL A 6 2.25 16.34 -4.08
N TRP A 7 1.90 16.54 -2.82
CA TRP A 7 0.90 15.71 -2.13
C TRP A 7 -0.53 16.23 -2.34
N SER A 8 -1.44 15.34 -2.72
CA SER A 8 -2.87 15.65 -2.95
C SER A 8 -3.77 14.62 -2.27
N PRO A 9 -4.90 14.99 -1.64
CA PRO A 9 -5.48 16.32 -1.58
C PRO A 9 -4.76 17.25 -0.60
N ILE A 10 -4.71 18.53 -0.97
CA ILE A 10 -4.20 19.61 -0.12
C ILE A 10 -5.27 19.94 0.91
N MET A 11 -4.91 19.94 2.20
CA MET A 11 -5.83 20.31 3.28
C MET A 11 -5.77 21.79 3.63
N ALA A 12 -4.60 22.40 3.47
CA ALA A 12 -4.35 23.81 3.77
C ALA A 12 -3.18 24.30 2.93
N ALA A 13 -3.19 25.58 2.57
CA ALA A 13 -2.10 26.20 1.85
C ALA A 13 -1.84 27.61 2.39
N MET A 14 -0.58 28.02 2.42
CA MET A 14 -0.14 29.32 2.89
C MET A 14 1.11 29.77 2.13
N SER A 15 1.29 31.08 1.98
CA SER A 15 2.51 31.63 1.40
C SER A 15 3.45 32.05 2.53
N LEU A 16 4.68 31.56 2.46
CA LEU A 16 5.75 31.87 3.41
C LEU A 16 6.84 32.62 2.65
N LYS A 17 7.47 33.58 3.34
CA LYS A 17 8.60 34.35 2.80
C LYS A 17 9.89 33.89 3.47
N GLY A 18 10.99 33.94 2.72
CA GLY A 18 12.32 33.58 3.22
C GLY A 18 13.13 32.84 2.16
N THR A 19 14.25 32.28 2.59
CA THR A 19 15.06 31.35 1.79
C THR A 19 14.34 30.01 1.64
N GLU A 20 14.77 29.18 0.69
CA GLU A 20 14.14 27.87 0.45
C GLU A 20 14.13 26.99 1.72
N SER A 21 15.23 27.03 2.47
CA SER A 21 15.39 26.26 3.71
C SER A 21 14.48 26.77 4.84
N GLU A 22 14.36 28.09 4.99
CA GLU A 22 13.47 28.71 5.97
C GLU A 22 12.02 28.40 5.65
N VAL A 23 11.60 28.57 4.39
CA VAL A 23 10.24 28.27 3.95
C VAL A 23 9.88 26.82 4.21
N LEU A 24 10.76 25.87 3.87
CA LEU A 24 10.51 24.45 4.10
C LEU A 24 10.45 24.11 5.59
N THR A 25 11.30 24.73 6.41
CA THR A 25 11.31 24.53 7.87
C THR A 25 10.03 25.05 8.51
N SER A 26 9.65 26.30 8.21
CA SER A 26 8.42 26.92 8.70
C SER A 26 7.17 26.15 8.23
N CYS A 27 7.17 25.65 6.99
CA CYS A 27 6.08 24.82 6.49
C CYS A 27 5.93 23.50 7.28
N ARG A 28 7.04 22.85 7.64
CA ARG A 28 7.00 21.66 8.52
C ARG A 28 6.52 21.98 9.92
N GLU A 29 6.90 23.12 10.49
CA GLU A 29 6.43 23.55 11.80
C GLU A 29 4.92 23.74 11.81
N HIS A 30 4.38 24.45 10.81
CA HIS A 30 2.92 24.56 10.66
C HIS A 30 2.23 23.21 10.50
N CYS A 31 2.85 22.27 9.79
CA CYS A 31 2.31 20.92 9.68
C CYS A 31 2.27 20.19 11.04
N LYS A 32 3.29 20.35 11.90
CA LYS A 32 3.28 19.77 13.26
C LYS A 32 2.13 20.31 14.12
N ASP A 33 1.80 21.58 13.95
CA ASP A 33 0.71 22.24 14.67
C ASP A 33 -0.67 21.97 14.05
N THR A 34 -0.71 21.40 12.84
CA THR A 34 -1.95 21.12 12.11
C THR A 34 -2.39 19.68 12.32
N ALA A 35 -3.53 19.49 12.99
CA ALA A 35 -4.09 18.18 13.25
C ALA A 35 -4.30 17.37 11.95
N GLY A 36 -3.70 16.19 11.89
CA GLY A 36 -3.80 15.26 10.76
C GLY A 36 -2.87 15.56 9.58
N CYS A 37 -1.99 16.54 9.69
CA CYS A 37 -0.96 16.80 8.69
C CYS A 37 0.17 15.77 8.76
N ALA A 38 0.56 15.22 7.61
CA ALA A 38 1.59 14.19 7.49
C ALA A 38 2.63 14.49 6.40
N HIS A 39 2.26 15.34 5.44
CA HIS A 39 3.12 15.70 4.33
C HIS A 39 3.08 17.20 4.09
N VAL A 40 4.22 17.73 3.65
CA VAL A 40 4.36 19.11 3.20
C VAL A 40 4.87 19.15 1.78
N THR A 41 4.39 20.11 1.01
CA THR A 41 4.95 20.48 -0.28
C THR A 41 5.18 21.98 -0.30
N VAL A 42 6.35 22.42 -0.73
CA VAL A 42 6.66 23.83 -0.97
C VAL A 42 6.88 24.06 -2.45
N GLN A 43 6.19 25.04 -3.03
CA GLN A 43 6.38 25.42 -4.41
C GLN A 43 7.07 26.78 -4.54
N PHE A 44 8.21 26.78 -5.22
CA PHE A 44 9.04 27.95 -5.51
C PHE A 44 8.76 28.50 -6.92
N PRO A 45 8.98 29.80 -7.16
CA PRO A 45 9.57 30.82 -6.27
C PRO A 45 8.58 31.47 -5.29
N MET A 46 7.29 31.13 -5.37
CA MET A 46 6.23 31.77 -4.59
C MET A 46 6.24 31.47 -3.08
N GLY A 47 7.02 30.47 -2.66
CA GLY A 47 7.05 30.03 -1.25
C GLY A 47 5.70 29.47 -0.79
N LEU A 48 4.95 28.83 -1.70
CA LEU A 48 3.63 28.28 -1.39
C LEU A 48 3.80 26.96 -0.65
N CYS A 49 3.53 26.97 0.64
CA CYS A 49 3.46 25.80 1.51
C CYS A 49 2.07 25.18 1.42
N GLN A 50 2.02 23.89 1.08
CA GLN A 50 0.82 23.07 1.00
C GLN A 50 0.95 21.93 2.00
N LEU A 51 -0.09 21.73 2.79
CA LEU A 51 -0.19 20.67 3.80
C LEU A 51 -1.10 19.56 3.30
N ALA A 52 -0.72 18.31 3.53
CA ALA A 52 -1.50 17.15 3.11
C ALA A 52 -1.53 16.05 4.19
N LYS A 53 -2.63 15.27 4.17
CA LYS A 53 -2.90 14.23 5.18
C LYS A 53 -2.10 12.96 4.86
N ALA A 54 -2.02 12.03 5.82
CA ALA A 54 -1.31 10.76 5.65
C ALA A 54 -1.81 9.88 4.49
N ASN A 55 -3.06 10.08 4.05
CA ASN A 55 -3.66 9.36 2.93
C ASN A 55 -3.53 10.11 1.58
N ALA A 56 -2.75 11.18 1.53
CA ALA A 56 -2.48 11.89 0.30
C ALA A 56 -1.64 11.04 -0.66
N THR A 57 -1.84 11.25 -1.95
CA THR A 57 -1.08 10.62 -3.03
C THR A 57 -0.11 11.62 -3.65
N ILE A 58 0.96 11.09 -4.24
CA ILE A 58 1.96 11.90 -4.92
C ILE A 58 1.48 12.18 -6.35
N VAL A 59 1.55 13.45 -6.73
CA VAL A 59 1.46 13.93 -8.12
C VAL A 59 2.86 14.34 -8.56
N GLU A 60 3.35 13.75 -9.65
CA GLU A 60 4.68 13.99 -10.19
C GLU A 60 4.69 15.04 -11.31
N GLY A 61 5.89 15.48 -11.71
CA GLY A 61 6.08 16.40 -12.84
C GLY A 61 5.80 17.87 -12.50
N ILE A 62 5.69 18.22 -11.22
CA ILE A 62 5.41 19.59 -10.79
C ILE A 62 6.72 20.34 -10.56
N LEU A 63 7.09 21.19 -11.51
CA LEU A 63 8.31 21.99 -11.45
C LEU A 63 8.30 22.94 -10.24
N GLY A 64 9.48 23.12 -9.64
CA GLY A 64 9.66 23.99 -8.48
C GLY A 64 9.02 23.48 -7.18
N ALA A 65 8.45 22.27 -7.16
CA ALA A 65 7.88 21.67 -5.96
C ALA A 65 8.92 20.84 -5.21
N ILE A 66 8.98 21.03 -3.89
CA ILE A 66 9.78 20.24 -2.96
C ILE A 66 8.85 19.64 -1.91
N SER A 67 8.77 18.32 -1.87
CA SER A 67 7.93 17.56 -0.94
C SER A 67 8.75 16.90 0.17
N ALA A 68 8.18 16.83 1.38
CA ALA A 68 8.81 16.18 2.52
C ALA A 68 7.79 15.62 3.52
N PRO A 69 8.16 14.59 4.30
CA PRO A 69 7.42 14.21 5.50
C PRO A 69 7.58 15.29 6.60
N VAL A 70 6.68 15.27 7.59
CA VAL A 70 6.73 16.21 8.75
C VAL A 70 7.95 15.96 9.62
N SER A 71 8.25 14.69 9.89
CA SER A 71 9.36 14.26 10.73
C SER A 71 10.54 13.84 9.88
N CYS A 72 11.73 14.36 10.19
CA CYS A 72 12.97 13.78 9.72
C CYS A 72 13.29 12.53 10.56
N PRO A 73 13.71 11.41 9.95
CA PRO A 73 14.24 10.29 10.72
C PRO A 73 15.46 10.75 11.53
N LYS A 74 15.59 10.28 12.77
CA LYS A 74 16.71 10.64 13.65
C LYS A 74 18.03 10.15 13.04
N ALA A 75 19.12 10.85 13.32
CA ALA A 75 20.43 10.55 12.74
C ALA A 75 20.91 9.12 13.03
N GLU A 76 20.62 8.57 14.21
CA GLU A 76 20.98 7.18 14.58
C GLU A 76 20.32 6.14 13.66
N GLU A 77 19.06 6.37 13.29
CA GLU A 77 18.32 5.47 12.40
C GLU A 77 18.79 5.59 10.94
N GLN A 78 19.36 6.75 10.56
CA GLN A 78 19.93 6.96 9.23
C GLN A 78 21.25 6.21 9.04
N GLU A 79 22.09 6.09 10.06
CA GLU A 79 23.31 5.27 9.98
C GLU A 79 22.98 3.79 9.85
N GLU A 80 22.00 3.29 10.61
CA GLU A 80 21.54 1.90 10.47
C GLU A 80 20.95 1.63 9.08
N LEU A 81 20.11 2.52 8.55
CA LEU A 81 19.57 2.40 7.20
C LEU A 81 20.66 2.48 6.12
N ALA A 82 21.65 3.37 6.29
CA ALA A 82 22.76 3.52 5.36
C ALA A 82 23.67 2.28 5.37
N PHE A 83 23.94 1.73 6.56
CA PHE A 83 24.72 0.51 6.72
C PHE A 83 23.99 -0.70 6.12
N ARG A 84 22.69 -0.84 6.39
CA ARG A 84 21.88 -1.97 5.87
C ARG A 84 21.78 -1.96 4.35
N LYS A 85 21.55 -0.78 3.74
CA LYS A 85 21.57 -0.64 2.27
C LYS A 85 22.92 -0.98 1.66
N LYS A 86 24.02 -0.60 2.32
CA LYS A 86 25.38 -0.95 1.87
C LYS A 86 25.64 -2.46 1.95
N TYR A 87 25.10 -3.12 2.99
CA TYR A 87 25.21 -4.56 3.18
C TYR A 87 24.42 -5.33 2.10
N ASP A 88 23.19 -4.92 1.78
CA ASP A 88 22.35 -5.57 0.75
C ASP A 88 22.98 -5.50 -0.65
N VAL A 89 23.64 -4.38 -0.98
CA VAL A 89 24.36 -4.22 -2.25
C VAL A 89 25.59 -5.12 -2.33
N LEU A 90 26.30 -5.31 -1.21
CA LEU A 90 27.53 -6.11 -1.19
C LEU A 90 27.25 -7.61 -1.12
N HIS A 91 26.20 -7.99 -0.39
CA HIS A 91 25.86 -9.39 -0.13
C HIS A 91 24.72 -9.91 -0.98
N GLY A 92 24.23 -9.12 -1.95
CA GLY A 92 23.30 -9.51 -2.99
C GLY A 92 22.28 -10.50 -2.45
N THR A 93 21.27 -10.02 -1.73
CA THR A 93 20.19 -10.88 -1.25
C THR A 93 19.58 -11.61 -2.42
N VAL A 94 20.06 -12.84 -2.65
CA VAL A 94 19.20 -13.96 -2.99
C VAL A 94 18.10 -13.85 -1.95
N ALA A 95 16.89 -13.51 -2.39
CA ALA A 95 15.71 -13.59 -1.55
C ALA A 95 15.83 -14.88 -0.73
N PRO A 96 15.54 -14.90 0.57
CA PRO A 96 15.44 -16.16 1.28
C PRO A 96 14.41 -16.97 0.50
N SER A 97 14.91 -17.87 -0.35
CA SER A 97 14.15 -18.96 -0.89
C SER A 97 13.66 -19.65 0.36
N ASP A 98 12.35 -19.53 0.60
CA ASP A 98 11.65 -20.33 1.59
C ASP A 98 12.29 -21.71 1.57
N PRO A 99 12.83 -22.22 2.69
CA PRO A 99 13.14 -23.62 2.74
C PRO A 99 11.82 -24.35 2.53
N LEU A 100 11.67 -24.89 1.32
CA LEU A 100 10.80 -25.99 1.00
C LEU A 100 10.50 -26.81 2.27
N PRO A 101 9.24 -27.00 2.69
CA PRO A 101 8.90 -28.15 3.51
C PRO A 101 9.03 -29.40 2.63
N SER A 102 10.27 -29.78 2.30
CA SER A 102 10.69 -30.99 1.60
C SER A 102 10.59 -32.22 2.52
N LEU A 103 9.49 -32.34 3.26
CA LEU A 103 9.14 -33.51 4.07
C LEU A 103 7.63 -33.80 4.09
N MET A 104 6.78 -33.03 3.41
CA MET A 104 5.32 -33.28 3.32
C MET A 104 4.84 -33.71 1.92
N ALA A 105 5.75 -34.04 1.00
CA ALA A 105 5.39 -34.64 -0.29
C ALA A 105 5.31 -36.18 -0.24
N CYS A 106 5.90 -36.84 0.76
CA CYS A 106 5.95 -38.31 0.82
C CYS A 106 4.75 -38.97 1.54
N ALA A 107 3.93 -38.24 2.30
CA ALA A 107 2.80 -38.82 3.02
C ALA A 107 1.51 -38.95 2.18
N PHE A 108 1.35 -38.13 1.12
CA PHE A 108 0.15 -38.18 0.28
C PHE A 108 0.18 -39.31 -0.76
N LEU A 109 1.36 -39.78 -1.18
CA LEU A 109 1.47 -40.93 -2.10
C LEU A 109 1.19 -42.29 -1.43
N ALA A 110 1.37 -42.41 -0.11
CA ALA A 110 1.01 -43.63 0.61
C ALA A 110 -0.50 -43.73 0.90
N CYS A 111 -1.22 -42.61 1.00
CA CYS A 111 -2.66 -42.62 1.30
C CYS A 111 -3.53 -43.03 0.11
N LEU A 112 -3.11 -42.78 -1.14
CA LEU A 112 -3.90 -43.16 -2.32
C LEU A 112 -3.94 -44.67 -2.60
N ALA A 113 -2.99 -45.46 -2.06
CA ALA A 113 -3.01 -46.92 -2.18
C ALA A 113 -3.97 -47.59 -1.16
N ALA A 114 -4.35 -46.90 -0.08
CA ALA A 114 -5.25 -47.46 0.93
C ALA A 114 -6.74 -47.19 0.64
N VAL A 115 -7.07 -46.20 -0.20
CA VAL A 115 -8.47 -45.81 -0.48
C VAL A 115 -9.06 -46.60 -1.66
N THR A 116 -8.27 -47.33 -2.46
CA THR A 116 -8.81 -48.09 -3.60
C THR A 116 -9.37 -49.48 -3.25
N VAL A 117 -9.21 -49.96 -2.01
CA VAL A 117 -9.74 -51.29 -1.58
C VAL A 117 -11.14 -51.22 -0.95
N THR A 118 -11.70 -50.03 -0.71
CA THR A 118 -13.10 -49.88 -0.25
C THR A 118 -14.07 -49.50 -1.38
N ALA A 119 -13.65 -49.58 -2.64
CA ALA A 119 -14.51 -49.39 -3.82
C ALA A 119 -15.31 -50.65 -4.23
N GLY A 120 -15.37 -51.69 -3.37
CA GLY A 120 -15.84 -53.03 -3.77
C GLY A 120 -17.27 -53.44 -3.37
N LEU A 121 -17.92 -52.88 -2.33
CA LEU A 121 -19.07 -53.58 -1.72
C LEU A 121 -20.33 -52.77 -1.36
N THR A 122 -20.47 -51.50 -1.72
CA THR A 122 -21.76 -50.79 -1.52
C THR A 122 -22.34 -50.22 -2.82
N ARG A 123 -22.27 -51.02 -3.88
CA ARG A 123 -23.21 -50.94 -5.00
C ARG A 123 -24.53 -51.56 -4.57
N THR A 124 -25.38 -50.80 -3.88
CA THR A 124 -26.87 -50.90 -3.90
C THR A 124 -27.49 -50.11 -2.75
N ARG A 125 -27.92 -48.87 -3.03
CA ARG A 125 -29.30 -48.40 -2.75
C ARG A 125 -29.42 -46.90 -3.07
N ARG A 126 -30.19 -46.62 -4.13
CA ARG A 126 -31.21 -45.55 -4.25
C ARG A 126 -30.73 -44.13 -3.96
N GLY A 127 -30.66 -43.20 -4.92
CA GLY A 127 -31.74 -42.82 -5.84
C GLY A 127 -32.81 -42.01 -5.09
N LEU A 128 -33.17 -40.84 -5.62
CA LEU A 128 -34.04 -39.76 -5.06
C LEU A 128 -33.32 -38.90 -4.01
N THR A 129 -33.07 -37.60 -4.15
CA THR A 129 -33.78 -36.46 -4.79
C THR A 129 -32.74 -35.35 -5.05
N SER A 130 -32.38 -34.92 -6.26
CA SER A 130 -33.07 -34.01 -7.20
C SER A 130 -33.80 -32.80 -6.58
N PHE A 131 -33.37 -31.61 -7.03
CA PHE A 131 -34.12 -30.35 -7.16
C PHE A 131 -34.55 -29.60 -5.88
N HIS A 132 -33.80 -28.53 -5.56
CA HIS A 132 -34.35 -27.20 -5.23
C HIS A 132 -33.19 -26.18 -5.29
N GLU A 133 -33.03 -25.39 -6.36
CA GLU A 133 -33.59 -24.01 -6.49
C GLU A 133 -32.59 -22.98 -5.92
N ALA A 134 -31.82 -22.16 -6.66
CA ALA A 134 -31.90 -21.58 -8.00
C ALA A 134 -33.09 -20.62 -8.24
N LEU A 135 -33.19 -19.56 -7.44
CA LEU A 135 -33.86 -18.26 -7.67
C LEU A 135 -33.25 -17.28 -6.63
N GLN A 136 -33.05 -15.97 -6.78
CA GLN A 136 -33.40 -14.95 -7.76
C GLN A 136 -32.69 -13.68 -7.24
N GLN A 137 -31.99 -12.92 -8.08
CA GLN A 137 -32.00 -11.45 -7.94
C GLN A 137 -31.57 -10.81 -9.26
N GLU A 138 -32.54 -10.69 -10.16
CA GLU A 138 -32.56 -9.70 -11.25
C GLU A 138 -33.52 -8.56 -10.86
N ASP A 139 -33.29 -7.42 -11.50
CA ASP A 139 -34.15 -6.23 -11.63
C ASP A 139 -34.27 -5.26 -10.44
N GLU A 140 -33.75 -4.03 -10.64
CA GLU A 140 -34.65 -2.89 -10.91
C GLU A 140 -33.87 -1.69 -11.50
N GLU A 141 -34.09 -1.42 -12.79
CA GLU A 141 -33.78 -0.16 -13.47
C GLU A 141 -34.69 0.98 -12.96
N THR A 142 -34.19 2.21 -12.86
CA THR A 142 -35.00 3.42 -13.18
C THR A 142 -34.13 4.61 -13.58
N PRO A 143 -34.32 5.17 -14.79
CA PRO A 143 -33.93 6.54 -15.14
C PRO A 143 -35.17 7.44 -15.34
N LEU A 144 -35.15 8.65 -14.79
CA LEU A 144 -36.01 9.80 -15.12
C LEU A 144 -35.36 11.04 -14.48
N GLY A 145 -35.25 12.21 -15.09
CA GLY A 145 -35.74 12.73 -16.35
C GLY A 145 -35.53 14.27 -16.34
N VAL A 146 -35.18 14.81 -17.51
CA VAL A 146 -35.58 16.10 -18.11
C VAL A 146 -36.12 17.22 -17.18
N ALA A 147 -35.42 18.36 -17.20
CA ALA A 147 -35.99 19.69 -17.42
C ALA A 147 -34.90 20.63 -17.97
#